data_AF-A0A4Y2SQB7-F1
#
_entry.id   AF-A0A4Y2SQB7-F1
#
_cell.length_a   1.000
_cell.length_b   1.000
_cell.length_c   1.000
_cell.angle_alpha   90.00
_cell.angle_beta   90.00
_cell.angle_gamma   90.00
#
_symmetry.space_group_name_H-M   'P 1'
#
loop_
_entity.id
_entity.type
_entity.pdbx_description
1 polymer ?
#
loop_
_entity_poly.entity_id
_entity_poly.type
_entity_poly.pdbx_seq_one_letter_code
_entity_poly.pdbx_strand_id
1 'polypeptide(L)'
;MPVWFAIKKSKYFTDGPKHVFQAIQTSRYLSDELLQVVDPVIQRNAFFAHAENVLLAMLVDEREHIWELGHRRILKARQIVPKKKTVRNFTPPKINFQASDYNEIINWNSCVVYPPPMLRDLSEDDGPK
;
A
#
# COMPACT_ATOMS: atom_id res chain seq x y z
N MET A 1 -20.41 3.21 5.63
CA MET A 1 -19.96 2.47 6.84
C MET A 1 -18.65 3.08 7.30
N PRO A 2 -18.52 3.49 8.57
CA PRO A 2 -17.26 4.03 9.09
C PRO A 2 -16.11 3.02 8.94
N VAL A 3 -14.92 3.50 8.54
CA VAL A 3 -13.73 2.67 8.27
C VAL A 3 -13.35 1.80 9.48
N TRP A 4 -13.60 2.28 10.69
CA TRP A 4 -13.40 1.53 11.93
C TRP A 4 -14.07 0.14 11.91
N PHE A 5 -15.31 0.04 11.40
CA PHE A 5 -16.00 -1.24 11.31
C PHE A 5 -15.35 -2.16 10.27
N ALA A 6 -14.88 -1.60 9.15
CA ALA A 6 -14.16 -2.38 8.14
C ALA A 6 -12.86 -2.96 8.71
N ILE A 7 -12.11 -2.17 9.49
CA ILE A 7 -10.88 -2.62 10.18
C ILE A 7 -11.19 -3.68 11.24
N LYS A 8 -12.34 -3.63 11.91
CA LYS A 8 -12.72 -4.67 12.88
C LYS A 8 -13.18 -5.97 12.22
N LYS A 9 -13.75 -5.88 11.02
CA LYS A 9 -14.23 -7.03 10.26
C LYS A 9 -13.09 -7.73 9.53
N SER A 10 -12.19 -6.99 8.88
CA SER A 10 -10.99 -7.57 8.30
C SER A 10 -9.81 -7.50 9.25
N LYS A 11 -9.27 -8.67 9.58
CA LYS A 11 -8.15 -8.82 10.51
C LYS A 11 -6.80 -8.94 9.80
N TYR A 12 -6.79 -8.95 8.46
CA TYR A 12 -5.58 -9.20 7.69
C TYR A 12 -4.83 -7.90 7.42
N PHE A 13 -3.52 -7.92 7.64
CA PHE A 13 -2.66 -6.77 7.38
C PHE A 13 -2.63 -6.38 5.88
N THR A 14 -2.91 -7.34 4.99
CA THR A 14 -3.04 -7.14 3.54
C THR A 14 -4.23 -6.28 3.15
N ASP A 15 -5.24 -6.11 4.02
CA ASP A 15 -6.34 -5.18 3.80
C ASP A 15 -6.04 -3.76 4.31
N GLY A 16 -4.89 -3.56 4.98
CA GLY A 16 -4.45 -2.26 5.47
C GLY A 16 -4.49 -1.16 4.41
N PRO A 17 -3.84 -1.33 3.24
CA PRO A 17 -3.92 -0.36 2.13
C PRO A 17 -5.35 -0.07 1.68
N LYS A 18 -6.22 -1.08 1.65
CA LYS A 18 -7.63 -0.92 1.25
C LYS A 18 -8.41 -0.10 2.27
N HIS A 19 -8.11 -0.23 3.57
CA HIS A 19 -8.70 0.61 4.61
C HIS A 19 -8.25 2.06 4.54
N VAL A 20 -6.97 2.31 4.26
CA VAL A 20 -6.46 3.67 4.01
C VAL A 20 -7.17 4.28 2.80
N PHE A 21 -7.28 3.52 1.71
CA PHE A 21 -8.01 3.93 0.53
C PHE A 21 -9.49 4.22 0.81
N GLN A 22 -10.16 3.36 1.59
CA GLN A 22 -11.53 3.57 2.01
C GLN A 22 -11.69 4.88 2.80
N ALA A 23 -10.72 5.23 3.66
CA ALA A 23 -10.74 6.49 4.39
C ALA A 23 -10.69 7.70 3.43
N ILE A 24 -9.83 7.64 2.42
CA ILE A 24 -9.73 8.65 1.34
C ILE A 24 -11.05 8.71 0.57
N GLN A 25 -11.61 7.58 0.16
CA GLN A 25 -12.88 7.55 -0.57
C GLN A 25 -14.02 8.17 0.25
N THR A 26 -14.06 7.91 1.57
CA THR A 26 -15.07 8.51 2.43
C THR A 26 -14.84 10.00 2.66
N SER A 27 -13.59 10.48 2.70
CA SER A 27 -13.31 11.90 2.88
C SER A 27 -13.72 12.74 1.67
N ARG A 28 -13.75 12.16 0.45
CA ARG A 28 -14.19 12.86 -0.79
C ARG A 28 -15.60 13.44 -0.75
N TYR A 29 -16.45 12.97 0.16
CA TYR A 29 -17.81 13.51 0.33
C TYR A 29 -17.87 14.73 1.24
N LEU A 30 -16.76 15.12 1.86
CA LEU A 30 -16.65 16.29 2.74
C LEU A 30 -16.46 17.57 1.92
N SER A 31 -16.77 18.72 2.53
CA SER A 31 -16.45 20.03 1.96
C SER A 31 -14.94 20.28 1.96
N ASP A 32 -14.48 21.19 1.10
CA ASP A 32 -13.06 21.56 1.01
C ASP A 32 -12.48 22.04 2.34
N GLU A 33 -13.28 22.75 3.15
CA GLU A 33 -12.89 23.20 4.49
C GLU A 33 -12.59 22.04 5.44
N LEU A 34 -13.40 20.97 5.38
CA LEU A 34 -13.20 19.78 6.19
C LEU A 34 -12.06 18.92 5.66
N LEU A 35 -11.89 18.85 4.33
CA LEU A 35 -10.76 18.16 3.71
C LEU A 35 -9.42 18.75 4.14
N GLN A 36 -9.32 20.08 4.28
CA GLN A 36 -8.11 20.75 4.80
C GLN A 36 -7.71 20.27 6.21
N VAL A 37 -8.66 19.80 7.02
CA VAL A 37 -8.41 19.23 8.36
C VAL A 37 -8.16 17.73 8.30
N VAL A 38 -8.94 17.00 7.50
CA VAL A 38 -8.94 15.53 7.48
C VAL A 38 -7.77 14.96 6.68
N ASP A 39 -7.42 15.53 5.53
CA ASP A 39 -6.36 15.00 4.66
C ASP A 39 -4.99 14.99 5.36
N PRO A 40 -4.56 16.03 6.08
CA PRO A 40 -3.33 15.98 6.87
C PRO A 40 -3.33 14.86 7.93
N VAL A 41 -4.50 14.57 8.52
CA VAL A 41 -4.65 13.49 9.52
C VAL A 41 -4.52 12.13 8.85
N ILE A 42 -5.13 11.91 7.68
CA ILE A 42 -4.97 10.69 6.90
C ILE A 42 -3.50 10.52 6.50
N GLN A 43 -2.88 11.56 5.94
CA GLN A 43 -1.48 11.54 5.49
C GLN A 43 -0.51 11.20 6.62
N ARG A 44 -0.71 11.75 7.83
CA ARG A 44 0.15 11.47 9.00
C ARG A 44 0.02 10.03 9.51
N ASN A 45 -1.12 9.38 9.26
CA ASN A 45 -1.42 8.03 9.75
C ASN A 45 -1.35 6.93 8.67
N ALA A 46 -0.96 7.27 7.44
CA ALA A 46 -1.00 6.36 6.29
C ALA A 46 0.15 5.32 6.24
N PHE A 47 0.59 4.80 7.39
CA PHE A 47 1.64 3.77 7.46
C PHE A 47 1.25 2.48 6.70
N PHE A 48 -0.03 2.11 6.70
CA PHE A 48 -0.47 0.96 5.92
C PHE A 48 -0.41 1.17 4.41
N ALA A 49 -0.22 2.39 3.92
CA ALA A 49 0.01 2.66 2.50
C ALA A 49 1.49 2.52 2.07
N HIS A 50 2.40 2.13 2.97
CA HIS A 50 3.79 1.83 2.60
C HIS A 50 3.86 0.89 1.39
N ALA A 51 4.82 1.13 0.50
CA ALA A 51 4.97 0.34 -0.73
C ALA A 51 5.00 -1.17 -0.47
N GLU A 52 5.68 -1.62 0.59
CA GLU A 52 5.71 -3.03 1.00
C GLU A 52 4.32 -3.58 1.31
N ASN A 53 3.50 -2.84 2.06
CA ASN A 53 2.14 -3.25 2.42
C ASN A 53 1.22 -3.25 1.21
N VAL A 54 1.36 -2.26 0.32
CA VAL A 54 0.60 -2.21 -0.93
C VAL A 54 0.95 -3.39 -1.82
N LEU A 55 2.24 -3.74 -1.96
CA LEU A 55 2.67 -4.91 -2.72
C LEU A 55 2.11 -6.22 -2.14
N LEU A 56 2.11 -6.37 -0.81
CA LEU A 56 1.51 -7.54 -0.14
C LEU A 56 0.00 -7.62 -0.37
N ALA A 57 -0.70 -6.48 -0.36
CA ALA A 57 -2.12 -6.42 -0.69
C ALA A 57 -2.39 -6.84 -2.14
N MET A 58 -1.54 -6.39 -3.08
CA MET A 58 -1.65 -6.74 -4.50
C MET A 58 -1.45 -8.24 -4.74
N LEU A 59 -0.56 -8.90 -3.99
CA LEU A 59 -0.31 -10.34 -4.12
C LEU A 59 -1.45 -11.24 -3.62
N VAL A 60 -2.37 -10.71 -2.81
CA VAL A 60 -3.56 -11.44 -2.36
C VAL A 60 -4.83 -10.90 -3.00
N ASP A 61 -4.71 -10.00 -3.99
CA ASP A 61 -5.85 -9.49 -4.74
C ASP A 61 -6.32 -10.55 -5.73
N GLU A 62 -7.64 -10.76 -5.79
CA GLU A 62 -8.27 -11.72 -6.70
C GLU A 62 -8.18 -11.27 -8.16
N ARG A 63 -7.95 -9.98 -8.42
CA ARG A 63 -7.82 -9.43 -9.77
C ARG A 63 -6.44 -9.72 -10.32
N GLU A 64 -6.37 -10.61 -11.31
CA GLU A 64 -5.13 -11.08 -11.96
C GLU A 64 -4.19 -9.94 -12.37
N HIS A 65 -4.70 -8.91 -13.06
CA HIS A 65 -3.88 -7.77 -13.50
C HIS A 65 -3.23 -6.98 -12.34
N ILE A 66 -3.86 -6.95 -11.15
CA ILE A 66 -3.30 -6.32 -9.95
C ILE A 66 -2.22 -7.20 -9.35
N TRP A 67 -2.49 -8.51 -9.28
CA TRP A 67 -1.53 -9.50 -8.82
C TRP A 67 -0.25 -9.48 -9.67
N GLU A 68 -0.37 -9.55 -10.99
CA GLU A 68 0.76 -9.52 -11.93
C GLU A 68 1.58 -8.23 -11.78
N LEU A 69 0.90 -7.09 -11.62
CA LEU A 69 1.55 -5.80 -11.41
C LEU A 69 2.34 -5.78 -10.09
N GLY A 70 1.78 -6.34 -9.02
CA GLY A 70 2.43 -6.49 -7.71
C GLY A 70 3.66 -7.39 -7.81
N HIS A 71 3.50 -8.55 -8.43
CA HIS A 71 4.57 -9.53 -8.65
C HIS A 71 5.75 -8.92 -9.41
N ARG A 72 5.47 -8.28 -10.56
CA ARG A 72 6.49 -7.60 -11.38
C ARG A 72 7.25 -6.51 -10.60
N ARG A 73 6.54 -5.72 -9.77
CA ARG A 73 7.15 -4.68 -8.95
C ARG A 73 8.06 -5.25 -7.87
N ILE A 74 7.68 -6.38 -7.26
CA ILE A 74 8.52 -7.08 -6.27
C ILE A 74 9.81 -7.58 -6.91
N LEU A 75 9.73 -8.25 -8.06
CA LEU A 75 10.91 -8.73 -8.79
C LEU A 75 11.86 -7.57 -9.12
N LYS A 76 11.33 -6.46 -9.63
CA LYS A 76 12.12 -5.26 -9.91
C LYS A 76 12.77 -4.68 -8.65
N ALA A 77 12.05 -4.61 -7.53
CA ALA A 77 12.59 -4.13 -6.27
C ALA A 77 13.70 -5.03 -5.71
N ARG A 78 13.60 -6.36 -5.88
CA ARG A 78 14.68 -7.31 -5.49
C ARG A 78 15.97 -7.08 -6.28
N GLN A 79 15.88 -6.69 -7.55
CA GLN A 79 17.05 -6.42 -8.39
C GLN A 79 17.75 -5.10 -8.05
N ILE A 80 16.98 -4.08 -7.63
CA ILE A 80 17.49 -2.73 -7.38
C ILE A 80 18.07 -2.58 -5.98
N VAL A 81 17.47 -3.21 -4.97
CA VAL A 81 17.85 -2.98 -3.56
C VAL A 81 19.26 -3.53 -3.30
N PRO A 82 20.22 -2.70 -2.84
CA PRO A 82 21.57 -3.14 -2.52
C PRO A 82 21.56 -4.25 -1.46
N LYS A 83 22.40 -5.28 -1.62
CA LYS A 83 22.58 -6.36 -0.63
C LYS A 83 23.10 -5.89 0.74
N LYS A 84 23.47 -4.61 0.89
CA LYS A 84 23.93 -4.03 2.16
C LYS A 84 22.73 -3.79 3.10
N LYS A 85 22.88 -4.26 4.34
CA LYS A 85 21.92 -4.05 5.44
C LYS A 85 21.88 -2.57 5.82
N THR A 86 21.03 -1.80 5.17
CA THR A 86 20.64 -0.45 5.60
C THR A 86 19.33 -0.54 6.37
N VAL A 87 19.20 0.23 7.44
CA VAL A 87 17.94 0.33 8.19
C VAL A 87 16.93 1.06 7.31
N ARG A 88 15.74 0.48 7.13
CA ARG A 88 14.66 1.09 6.35
C ARG A 88 13.99 2.19 7.18
N ASN A 89 13.81 3.37 6.60
CA ASN A 89 13.07 4.44 7.25
C ASN A 89 11.56 4.15 7.16
N PHE A 90 10.91 4.05 8.32
CA PHE A 90 9.46 3.80 8.41
C PHE A 90 8.68 5.11 8.53
N THR A 91 8.64 5.88 7.45
CA THR A 91 7.93 7.16 7.35
C THR A 91 6.72 7.05 6.43
N PRO A 92 5.54 7.57 6.80
CA PRO A 92 4.35 7.43 5.98
C PRO A 92 4.60 7.99 4.56
N PRO A 93 4.22 7.26 3.50
CA PRO A 93 4.45 7.70 2.14
C PRO A 93 3.52 8.86 1.80
N LYS A 94 3.90 9.67 0.82
CA LYS A 94 3.00 10.71 0.28
C LYS A 94 1.82 10.05 -0.42
N ILE A 95 0.61 10.35 0.07
CA ILE A 95 -0.63 9.74 -0.39
C ILE A 95 -1.23 10.53 -1.55
N ASN A 96 -1.74 9.79 -2.53
CA ASN A 96 -2.55 10.31 -3.61
C ASN A 96 -4.03 10.30 -3.22
N PHE A 97 -4.55 11.43 -2.76
CA PHE A 97 -5.97 11.59 -2.40
C PHE A 97 -6.92 11.44 -3.60
N GLN A 98 -6.41 11.54 -4.83
CA GLN A 98 -7.16 11.38 -6.08
C GLN A 98 -7.05 9.97 -6.68
N ALA A 99 -6.47 9.00 -5.96
CA ALA A 99 -6.31 7.62 -6.43
C ALA A 99 -7.66 6.98 -6.82
N SER A 100 -7.71 6.23 -7.93
CA SER A 100 -8.96 5.54 -8.31
C SER A 100 -9.10 4.19 -7.62
N ASP A 101 -7.99 3.58 -7.23
CA ASP A 101 -7.92 2.31 -6.51
C ASP A 101 -6.79 2.34 -5.46
N TYR A 102 -6.81 1.40 -4.51
CA TYR A 102 -5.81 1.31 -3.45
C TYR A 102 -4.39 1.10 -4.00
N ASN A 103 -4.25 0.49 -5.19
CA ASN A 103 -2.95 0.24 -5.81
C ASN A 103 -2.25 1.53 -6.32
N GLU A 104 -3.00 2.65 -6.38
CA GLU A 104 -2.56 3.97 -6.83
C GLU A 104 -2.38 4.99 -5.69
N ILE A 105 -2.59 4.57 -4.43
CA ILE A 105 -2.54 5.46 -3.26
C ILE A 105 -1.15 6.04 -3.00
N ILE A 106 -0.11 5.42 -3.55
CA ILE A 106 1.26 5.93 -3.48
C ILE A 106 1.79 6.23 -4.87
N ASN A 107 2.64 7.26 -4.94
CA ASN A 107 3.39 7.55 -6.15
C ASN A 107 4.62 6.63 -6.24
N TRP A 108 4.51 5.59 -7.05
CA TRP A 108 5.54 4.58 -7.31
C TRP A 108 6.84 5.14 -7.93
N ASN A 109 6.82 6.31 -8.56
CA ASN A 109 8.02 6.93 -9.13
C ASN A 109 8.85 7.67 -8.08
N SER A 110 8.20 8.16 -7.02
CA SER A 110 8.85 8.92 -5.94
C SER A 110 9.12 8.08 -4.69
N CYS A 111 8.44 6.95 -4.53
CA CYS A 111 8.54 6.09 -3.35
C CYS A 111 9.71 5.11 -3.48
N VAL A 112 10.50 4.96 -2.43
CA VAL A 112 11.49 3.88 -2.35
C VAL A 112 10.75 2.57 -2.13
N VAL A 113 10.87 1.65 -3.08
CA VAL A 113 10.22 0.34 -3.02
C VAL A 113 11.23 -0.69 -2.52
N TYR A 114 10.95 -1.27 -1.36
CA TYR A 114 11.69 -2.40 -0.84
C TYR A 114 10.92 -3.69 -1.08
N PRO A 115 11.61 -4.83 -1.32
CA PRO A 115 10.95 -6.11 -1.34
C PRO A 115 10.41 -6.43 0.07
N PRO A 116 9.16 -6.92 0.17
CA PRO A 116 8.58 -7.34 1.44
C PRO A 116 9.48 -8.40 2.13
N PRO A 117 9.83 -8.23 3.42
CA PRO A 117 10.70 -9.17 4.12
C PRO A 117 10.18 -10.61 4.11
N MET A 118 8.85 -10.78 4.15
CA MET A 118 8.19 -12.09 4.11
C MET A 118 8.45 -12.86 2.82
N LEU A 119 8.79 -12.16 1.74
CA LEU A 119 9.06 -12.75 0.44
C LEU A 119 10.56 -12.84 0.18
N ARG A 120 11.43 -12.63 1.17
CA ARG A 120 12.88 -12.61 0.93
C ARG A 120 13.41 -13.95 0.45
N ASP A 121 12.88 -15.04 1.01
CA ASP A 121 13.42 -16.39 0.83
C ASP A 121 12.64 -17.20 -0.22
N LEU A 122 11.59 -16.62 -0.83
CA LEU A 122 10.82 -17.25 -1.90
C LEU A 122 11.57 -17.12 -3.23
N SER A 123 11.71 -18.23 -3.96
CA SER A 123 12.35 -18.23 -5.27
C SER A 123 11.48 -17.49 -6.31
N GLU A 124 12.07 -17.17 -7.46
CA GLU A 124 11.36 -16.49 -8.55
C GLU A 124 10.29 -17.40 -9.22
N ASP A 125 10.36 -18.71 -8.97
CA ASP A 125 9.52 -19.75 -9.59
C ASP A 125 8.45 -20.30 -8.62
N ASP A 126 8.48 -19.91 -7.34
CA ASP A 126 7.48 -20.31 -6.32
C ASP A 126 6.17 -19.50 -6.39
N GLY A 127 5.81 -18.99 -7.57
CA GLY A 127 4.52 -18.36 -7.77
C GLY A 127 3.39 -19.37 -7.52
N PRO A 128 2.28 -18.99 -6.86
CA PRO A 128 1.15 -19.90 -6.69
C PRO A 128 0.62 -20.30 -8.07
N LYS A 129 0.37 -21.61 -8.25
CA LYS A 129 -0.37 -22.16 -9.38
C LYS A 129 -1.80 -21.66 -9.43
#